data_AF-A0A7V8D815-F1
#
_entry.id   AF-A0A7V8D815-F1
#
_cell.length_a   1.000
_cell.length_b   1.000
_cell.length_c   1.000
_cell.angle_alpha   90.00
_cell.angle_beta   90.00
_cell.angle_gamma   90.00
#
_symmetry.space_group_name_H-M   'P 1'
#
loop_
_entity.id
_entity.type
_entity.pdbx_description
1 polymer ?
#
loop_
_entity_poly.entity_id
_entity_poly.type
_entity_poly.pdbx_seq_one_letter_code
_entity_poly.pdbx_strand_id
1 'polypeptide(L)'
;IDPDGLDMLDRRYLRAIVETYGGGPVGVETLAAALSESRDGVEDVIEPYLLQQGFIQRTPRGRMAAARAYQLFGLPEPKVQNADLFEKGSGK
;
A
#
# COMPACT_ATOMS: atom_id res chain seq x y z
N ILE A 1 4.36 14.03 -13.23
CA ILE A 1 3.28 13.01 -13.35
C ILE A 1 3.69 12.09 -14.49
N ASP A 2 3.69 10.79 -14.22
CA ASP A 2 4.07 9.74 -15.17
C ASP A 2 2.87 9.25 -16.01
N PRO A 3 3.01 8.21 -16.85
CA PRO A 3 1.89 7.64 -17.60
C PRO A 3 0.77 7.03 -16.73
N ASP A 4 1.09 6.61 -15.51
CA ASP A 4 0.15 6.02 -14.54
C ASP A 4 -0.58 7.08 -13.69
N GLY A 5 -0.27 8.37 -13.87
CA GLY A 5 -0.82 9.47 -13.08
C GLY A 5 -0.12 9.72 -11.75
N LEU A 6 0.99 9.01 -11.46
CA LEU A 6 1.78 9.10 -10.25
C LEU A 6 2.84 10.20 -10.33
N ASP A 7 3.01 10.91 -9.23
CA ASP A 7 4.15 11.80 -9.05
C ASP A 7 5.34 11.11 -8.36
N MET A 8 6.36 11.89 -8.02
CA MET A 8 7.57 11.37 -7.37
C MET A 8 7.30 10.87 -5.95
N LEU A 9 6.40 11.52 -5.23
CA LEU A 9 6.07 11.20 -3.84
C LEU A 9 5.23 9.93 -3.77
N ASP A 10 4.25 9.78 -4.66
CA ASP A 10 3.49 8.55 -4.88
C ASP A 10 4.41 7.36 -5.11
N ARG A 11 5.38 7.50 -6.03
CA ARG A 11 6.35 6.44 -6.32
C ARG A 11 7.22 6.08 -5.13
N ARG A 12 7.67 7.08 -4.36
CA ARG A 12 8.45 6.84 -3.15
C ARG A 12 7.61 6.11 -2.10
N TYR A 13 6.33 6.46 -1.96
CA TYR A 13 5.40 5.80 -1.04
C TYR A 13 5.23 4.32 -1.42
N LEU A 14 4.92 4.04 -2.70
CA LEU A 14 4.73 2.66 -3.18
C LEU A 14 6.02 1.84 -3.09
N ARG A 15 7.16 2.42 -3.44
CA ARG A 15 8.47 1.77 -3.32
C ARG A 15 8.79 1.41 -1.87
N ALA A 16 8.52 2.33 -0.93
CA ALA A 16 8.74 2.06 0.49
C ALA A 16 7.93 0.83 0.95
N ILE A 17 6.64 0.76 0.62
CA ILE A 17 5.82 -0.40 1.02
C ILE A 17 6.31 -1.69 0.34
N VAL A 18 6.55 -1.67 -0.97
CA VAL A 18 6.86 -2.88 -1.75
C VAL A 18 8.29 -3.37 -1.52
N GLU A 19 9.29 -2.52 -1.67
CA GLU A 19 10.70 -2.90 -1.61
C GLU A 19 11.24 -2.90 -0.17
N THR A 20 10.91 -1.90 0.65
CA THR A 20 11.47 -1.77 2.01
C THR A 20 10.74 -2.65 3.01
N TYR A 21 9.41 -2.72 2.92
CA TYR A 21 8.58 -3.43 3.91
C TYR A 21 7.93 -4.71 3.38
N GLY A 22 8.34 -5.17 2.19
CA GLY A 22 7.89 -6.45 1.62
C GLY A 22 6.37 -6.55 1.41
N GLY A 23 5.71 -5.41 1.18
CA GLY A 23 4.26 -5.34 1.00
C GLY A 23 3.46 -4.86 2.20
N GLY A 24 4.08 -4.70 3.37
CA GLY A 24 3.41 -4.30 4.60
C GLY A 24 2.84 -5.47 5.43
N PRO A 25 2.02 -5.19 6.46
CA PRO A 25 1.45 -3.89 6.82
C PRO A 25 2.47 -2.90 7.44
N VAL A 26 2.35 -1.62 7.08
CA VAL A 26 3.23 -0.53 7.55
C VAL A 26 2.41 0.58 8.22
N GLY A 27 2.87 1.07 9.38
CA GLY A 27 2.24 2.20 10.06
C GLY A 27 2.40 3.53 9.30
N VAL A 28 1.44 4.45 9.44
CA VAL A 28 1.50 5.76 8.77
C VAL A 28 2.68 6.59 9.23
N GLU A 29 3.00 6.57 10.53
CA GLU A 29 4.16 7.28 11.08
C GLU A 29 5.47 6.81 10.46
N THR A 30 5.58 5.50 10.20
CA THR A 30 6.74 4.90 9.55
C THR A 30 6.85 5.36 8.09
N LEU A 31 5.74 5.42 7.36
CA LEU A 31 5.72 5.90 5.97
C LEU A 31 6.02 7.40 5.90
N ALA A 32 5.43 8.20 6.78
CA ALA A 32 5.69 9.63 6.91
C ALA A 32 7.17 9.89 7.15
N ALA A 33 7.79 9.17 8.10
CA ALA A 33 9.23 9.27 8.35
C ALA A 33 10.07 8.88 7.12
N ALA A 34 9.73 7.79 6.43
CA ALA A 34 10.46 7.34 5.23
C ALA A 34 10.35 8.33 4.06
N LEU A 35 9.26 9.09 4.00
CA LEU A 35 9.00 10.07 2.95
C LEU A 35 9.55 11.46 3.30
N SER A 36 9.89 11.69 4.58
CA SER A 36 10.16 13.01 5.14
C SER A 36 8.95 13.94 5.04
N GLU A 37 7.77 13.37 5.26
CA GLU A 37 6.48 14.05 5.22
C GLU A 37 5.80 14.02 6.59
N SER A 38 4.78 14.85 6.78
CA SER A 38 3.90 14.75 7.94
C SER A 38 2.92 13.60 7.76
N ARG A 39 2.39 13.07 8.88
CA ARG A 39 1.31 12.08 8.85
C ARG A 39 0.11 12.59 8.04
N ASP A 40 -0.32 13.83 8.28
CA ASP A 40 -1.46 14.42 7.59
C ASP A 40 -1.18 14.58 6.09
N GLY A 41 0.05 14.97 5.71
CA GLY A 41 0.47 15.03 4.31
C GLY A 41 0.36 13.66 3.64
N VAL A 42 0.76 12.60 4.33
CA VAL A 42 0.57 11.23 3.83
C VAL A 42 -0.92 10.87 3.68
N GLU A 43 -1.73 11.05 4.72
CA GLU A 43 -3.12 10.58 4.74
C GLU A 43 -4.06 11.38 3.84
N ASP A 44 -3.82 12.69 3.72
CA ASP A 44 -4.75 13.64 3.08
C ASP A 44 -4.30 14.08 1.69
N VAL A 45 -3.00 13.97 1.37
CA VAL A 45 -2.47 14.38 0.06
C VAL A 45 -2.10 13.17 -0.80
N ILE A 46 -1.35 12.21 -0.26
CA ILE A 46 -0.80 11.09 -1.04
C ILE A 46 -1.81 9.94 -1.16
N GLU A 47 -2.30 9.44 -0.01
CA GLU A 47 -3.11 8.23 0.04
C GLU A 47 -4.42 8.26 -0.76
N PRO A 48 -5.16 9.39 -0.92
CA PRO A 48 -6.43 9.39 -1.63
C PRO A 48 -6.34 8.83 -3.05
N TYR A 49 -5.32 9.24 -3.82
CA TYR A 49 -5.13 8.77 -5.18
C TYR A 49 -4.71 7.30 -5.21
N LEU A 50 -3.74 6.90 -4.37
CA LEU A 50 -3.23 5.54 -4.32
C LEU A 50 -4.30 4.52 -3.91
N LEU A 51 -5.19 4.90 -2.98
CA LEU A 51 -6.34 4.10 -2.58
C LEU A 51 -7.36 3.99 -3.71
N GLN A 52 -7.70 5.10 -4.35
CA GLN A 52 -8.67 5.12 -5.44
C GLN A 52 -8.23 4.27 -6.64
N GLN A 53 -6.95 4.31 -6.99
CA GLN A 53 -6.39 3.52 -8.09
C GLN A 53 -6.07 2.06 -7.71
N GLY A 54 -6.24 1.69 -6.43
CA GLY A 54 -6.01 0.33 -5.95
C GLY A 54 -4.53 -0.05 -5.92
N PHE A 55 -3.62 0.90 -5.69
CA PHE A 55 -2.21 0.61 -5.43
C PHE A 55 -1.96 0.14 -4.00
N ILE A 56 -2.79 0.58 -3.04
CA ILE A 56 -2.65 0.23 -1.63
C ILE A 56 -4.00 -0.09 -0.98
N GLN A 57 -3.93 -0.70 0.20
CA GLN A 57 -5.07 -0.94 1.08
C GLN A 57 -4.77 -0.48 2.50
N ARG A 58 -5.74 0.15 3.16
CA ARG A 58 -5.69 0.42 4.61
C ARG A 58 -6.24 -0.79 5.36
N THR A 59 -5.52 -1.22 6.39
CA THR A 59 -5.96 -2.26 7.32
C THR A 59 -5.81 -1.75 8.76
N PRO A 60 -6.43 -2.40 9.76
CA PRO A 60 -6.20 -2.05 11.17
C PRO A 60 -4.74 -2.15 11.60
N ARG A 61 -3.91 -2.93 10.89
CA ARG A 61 -2.48 -3.13 11.18
C ARG A 61 -1.56 -2.15 10.45
N GLY A 62 -2.08 -1.36 9.51
CA GLY A 62 -1.29 -0.47 8.66
C GLY A 62 -1.67 -0.56 7.18
N ARG A 63 -0.83 0.01 6.32
CA ARG A 63 -1.01 0.04 4.87
C ARG A 63 -0.28 -1.12 4.22
N MET A 64 -0.95 -1.75 3.27
CA MET A 64 -0.39 -2.85 2.47
C MET A 64 -0.38 -2.48 1.00
N ALA A 65 0.62 -2.96 0.27
CA ALA A 65 0.66 -2.86 -1.18
C ALA A 65 -0.37 -3.83 -1.78
N ALA A 66 -1.16 -3.33 -2.72
CA ALA A 66 -2.03 -4.17 -3.54
C ALA A 66 -1.27 -4.69 -4.78
N ALA A 67 -1.89 -5.64 -5.48
CA ALA A 67 -1.38 -6.24 -6.73
C ALA A 67 -0.82 -5.20 -7.71
N ARG A 68 -1.57 -4.10 -7.92
CA ARG A 68 -1.20 -3.03 -8.86
C ARG A 68 0.14 -2.36 -8.53
N ALA A 69 0.52 -2.26 -7.24
CA ALA A 69 1.81 -1.69 -6.85
C ALA A 69 2.99 -2.60 -7.22
N TYR A 70 2.83 -3.92 -7.15
CA TYR A 70 3.85 -4.85 -7.61
C TYR A 70 3.99 -4.81 -9.14
N GLN A 71 2.86 -4.75 -9.85
CA GLN A 71 2.82 -4.63 -11.31
C GLN A 71 3.52 -3.36 -11.80
N LEU A 72 3.33 -2.24 -11.11
CA LEU A 72 4.01 -0.96 -11.41
C LEU A 72 5.54 -1.10 -11.40
N PHE A 73 6.09 -1.94 -10.53
CA PHE A 73 7.53 -2.17 -10.40
C PHE A 73 8.02 -3.43 -11.14
N GLY A 74 7.14 -4.14 -11.85
CA GLY A 74 7.48 -5.40 -12.52
C GLY A 74 7.89 -6.52 -11.55
N LEU A 75 7.40 -6.47 -10.31
CA LEU A 75 7.71 -7.43 -9.26
C LEU A 75 6.65 -8.54 -9.19
N PRO A 76 7.03 -9.78 -8.80
CA PRO A 76 6.06 -10.83 -8.58
C PRO A 76 5.16 -10.47 -7.40
N GLU A 77 3.85 -10.60 -7.59
CA GLU A 77 2.89 -10.43 -6.50
C GLU A 77 3.15 -11.50 -5.41
N PRO A 78 3.10 -11.13 -4.12
CA PRO A 78 3.17 -12.11 -3.06
C PRO A 78 1.99 -13.05 -3.20
N LYS A 79 2.27 -14.36 -3.34
CA LYS A 79 1.22 -15.38 -3.27
C LYS A 79 0.51 -15.22 -1.94
N VAL A 80 -0.76 -14.80 -1.98
CA VAL A 80 -1.61 -14.69 -0.80
C VAL A 80 -1.70 -16.07 -0.16
N GLN A 81 -0.86 -16.31 0.84
CA GLN A 81 -0.93 -17.50 1.67
C GLN A 81 -1.98 -17.20 2.73
N ASN A 82 -3.16 -17.80 2.56
CA ASN A 82 -4.33 -17.82 3.46
C ASN A 82 -5.41 -16.76 3.19
N ALA A 83 -6.18 -17.00 2.13
CA ALA A 83 -7.59 -16.60 2.05
C ALA A 83 -8.52 -17.56 2.85
N ASP A 84 -7.98 -18.51 3.63
CA ASP A 84 -8.75 -19.47 4.44
C ASP A 84 -9.20 -18.91 5.81
N LEU A 85 -8.99 -17.64 6.11
CA LEU A 85 -9.29 -17.05 7.43
C LEU A 85 -10.64 -16.33 7.52
N PHE A 86 -11.46 -16.31 6.47
CA PHE A 86 -12.81 -15.69 6.50
C PHE A 86 -13.99 -16.64 6.23
N GLU A 87 -13.78 -17.93 5.98
CA GLU A 87 -14.86 -18.93 5.96
C GLU A 87 -14.85 -19.80 7.22
N LYS A 88 -15.24 -19.23 8.36
CA LYS A 88 -15.90 -20.01 9.43
C LYS A 88 -16.64 -19.10 10.40
N GLY A 89 -17.85 -18.73 10.00
CA GLY A 89 -18.83 -18.06 10.85
C GLY A 89 -20.25 -18.40 10.40
N SER A 90 -20.73 -19.58 10.85
CA SER A 90 -22.15 -19.93 11.05
C SER A 90 -23.00 -20.04 9.76
N GLY A 91 -23.34 -21.23 9.25
CA GLY A 91 -23.96 -22.33 9.99
C GLY A 91 -25.41 -21.97 10.33
N LYS A 92 -26.35 -22.61 9.63
CA LYS A 92 -27.82 -22.51 9.77
C LYS A 92 -28.33 -22.35 11.21
#